data_AF-V7EL47-F1
#
_entry.id   AF-V7EL47-F1
#
_cell.length_a   1.000
_cell.length_b   1.000
_cell.length_c   1.000
_cell.angle_alpha   90.00
_cell.angle_beta   90.00
_cell.angle_gamma   90.00
#
_symmetry.space_group_name_H-M   'P 1'
#
loop_
_entity.id
_entity.type
_entity.pdbx_description
1 polymer ?
#
loop_
_entity_poly.entity_id
_entity_poly.type
_entity_poly.pdbx_seq_one_letter_code
_entity_poly.pdbx_strand_id
1 'polypeptide(L)'
;MFHRFARCEQGSATVEAVIWFPVFALILCLVADAALIFSKQALVMRVVQDANRAMSVGRLMTAAEAQDYIRSRIATISPNATVVTTVQAGVIISTVTMPSSDLTATRFVEPFGGLNVSVSSQQMSEA
;
A
#
# COMPACT_ATOMS: atom_id res chain seq x y z
N MET A 1 -15.20 -53.28 -11.01
CA MET A 1 -13.96 -53.29 -10.21
C MET A 1 -13.58 -51.93 -9.62
N PHE A 2 -14.15 -50.79 -10.07
CA PHE A 2 -13.82 -49.44 -9.57
C PHE A 2 -14.56 -48.97 -8.31
N HIS A 3 -15.61 -49.67 -7.88
CA HIS A 3 -16.40 -49.28 -6.70
C HIS A 3 -15.68 -49.51 -5.35
N ARG A 4 -14.54 -50.21 -5.34
CA ARG A 4 -13.78 -50.52 -4.11
C ARG A 4 -12.78 -49.41 -3.73
N PHE A 5 -12.43 -48.51 -4.66
CA PHE A 5 -11.55 -47.36 -4.39
C PHE A 5 -12.29 -46.16 -3.80
N ALA A 6 -13.60 -46.03 -4.03
CA ALA A 6 -14.42 -44.95 -3.49
C ALA A 6 -14.69 -45.06 -1.97
N ARG A 7 -14.23 -46.12 -1.31
CA ARG A 7 -14.54 -46.45 0.08
C ARG A 7 -13.28 -46.63 0.97
N CYS A 8 -12.11 -46.26 0.47
CA CYS A 8 -10.87 -46.25 1.25
C CYS A 8 -10.70 -44.88 1.93
N GLU A 9 -11.08 -44.77 3.21
CA GLU A 9 -10.84 -43.59 4.06
C GLU A 9 -9.37 -43.49 4.54
N GLN A 10 -8.57 -44.54 4.34
CA GLN A 10 -7.14 -44.56 4.63
C GLN A 10 -6.39 -43.72 3.59
N GLY A 11 -6.13 -42.45 3.93
CA GLY A 11 -5.53 -41.45 3.06
C GLY A 11 -6.36 -40.16 2.94
N SER A 12 -7.62 -40.18 3.40
CA SER A 12 -8.51 -39.00 3.41
C SER A 12 -7.88 -37.83 4.16
N ALA A 13 -7.27 -38.09 5.32
CA ALA A 13 -6.59 -37.08 6.12
C ALA A 13 -5.41 -36.41 5.38
N THR A 14 -4.67 -37.16 4.56
CA THR A 14 -3.55 -36.61 3.77
C THR A 14 -4.05 -35.80 2.58
N VAL A 15 -5.12 -36.26 1.91
CA VAL A 15 -5.74 -35.54 0.78
C VAL A 15 -6.38 -34.24 1.26
N GLU A 16 -7.05 -34.25 2.40
CA GLU A 16 -7.63 -33.06 3.01
C GLU A 16 -6.53 -32.04 3.38
N ALA A 17 -5.42 -32.49 3.99
CA ALA A 17 -4.29 -31.61 4.30
C ALA A 17 -3.68 -30.93 3.06
N VAL A 18 -3.60 -31.64 1.93
CA VAL A 18 -3.12 -31.09 0.65
C VAL A 18 -4.09 -30.05 0.08
N ILE A 19 -5.40 -30.22 0.28
CA ILE A 19 -6.42 -29.25 -0.14
C ILE A 19 -6.37 -27.99 0.74
N TRP A 20 -6.06 -28.13 2.04
CA TRP A 20 -5.91 -26.98 2.94
C TRP A 20 -4.64 -26.17 2.71
N PHE A 21 -3.55 -26.81 2.28
CA PHE A 21 -2.27 -26.13 2.05
C PHE A 21 -2.36 -24.88 1.14
N PRO A 22 -3.00 -24.91 -0.05
CA PRO A 22 -3.15 -23.72 -0.89
C PRO A 22 -4.04 -22.65 -0.23
N VAL A 23 -5.03 -23.04 0.58
CA VAL A 23 -5.87 -22.10 1.34
C VAL A 23 -5.03 -21.35 2.37
N PHE A 24 -4.21 -22.07 3.14
CA PHE A 24 -3.28 -21.45 4.10
C PHE A 24 -2.24 -20.56 3.41
N ALA A 25 -1.68 -21.02 2.29
CA ALA A 25 -0.73 -20.22 1.51
C ALA A 25 -1.38 -18.92 1.02
N LEU A 26 -2.61 -18.97 0.51
CA LEU A 26 -3.37 -17.80 0.07
C LEU A 26 -3.57 -16.81 1.23
N ILE A 27 -3.99 -17.30 2.41
CA ILE A 27 -4.17 -16.46 3.59
C ILE A 27 -2.84 -15.80 4.00
N LEU A 28 -1.74 -16.54 4.00
CA LEU A 28 -0.42 -15.99 4.31
C LEU A 28 0.01 -14.92 3.30
N CYS A 29 -0.23 -15.12 2.01
CA CYS A 29 0.04 -14.11 0.98
C CYS A 29 -0.79 -12.84 1.20
N LEU A 30 -2.07 -12.96 1.55
CA LEU A 30 -2.92 -11.81 1.87
C LEU A 30 -2.42 -11.04 3.09
N VAL A 31 -2.01 -11.74 4.15
CA VAL A 31 -1.44 -11.12 5.35
C VAL A 31 -0.12 -10.41 5.02
N ALA A 32 0.74 -11.03 4.21
CA ALA A 32 1.99 -10.43 3.76
C ALA A 32 1.75 -9.17 2.92
N ASP A 33 0.82 -9.22 1.96
CA ASP A 33 0.44 -8.07 1.14
C ASP A 33 -0.13 -6.93 1.99
N ALA A 34 -0.98 -7.23 2.98
CA ALA A 34 -1.46 -6.22 3.93
C ALA A 34 -0.33 -5.59 4.73
N ALA A 35 0.61 -6.38 5.26
CA ALA A 35 1.76 -5.88 5.99
C ALA A 35 2.65 -4.95 5.13
N LEU A 36 2.86 -5.31 3.85
CA LEU A 36 3.60 -4.49 2.89
C LEU A 36 2.89 -3.17 2.60
N ILE A 37 1.56 -3.19 2.43
CA ILE A 37 0.75 -1.98 2.24
C ILE A 37 0.95 -1.01 3.40
N PHE A 38 0.76 -1.47 4.65
CA PHE A 38 0.91 -0.61 5.82
C PHE A 38 2.34 -0.11 6.02
N SER A 39 3.34 -0.96 5.73
CA SER A 39 4.75 -0.58 5.80
C SER A 39 5.08 0.54 4.80
N LYS A 40 4.70 0.38 3.53
CA LYS A 40 4.91 1.40 2.49
C LYS A 40 4.12 2.67 2.77
N GLN A 41 2.89 2.56 3.27
CA GLN A 41 2.08 3.69 3.71
C GLN A 41 2.79 4.53 4.78
N ALA A 42 3.39 3.89 5.78
CA ALA A 42 4.14 4.57 6.84
C ALA A 42 5.39 5.28 6.29
N LEU A 43 6.09 4.69 5.31
CA LEU A 43 7.22 5.33 4.65
C LEU A 43 6.79 6.59 3.88
N VAL A 44 5.70 6.49 3.10
CA VAL A 44 5.16 7.62 2.35
C VAL A 44 4.70 8.73 3.29
N MET A 45 4.04 8.40 4.41
CA MET A 45 3.64 9.39 5.41
C MET A 45 4.82 10.22 5.91
N ARG A 46 5.97 9.60 6.18
CA ARG A 46 7.18 10.33 6.60
C ARG A 46 7.70 11.26 5.51
N VAL A 47 7.70 10.82 4.26
CA VAL A 47 8.11 11.66 3.11
C VAL A 47 7.21 12.88 2.97
N VAL A 48 5.89 12.70 3.13
CA VAL A 48 4.91 13.79 3.06
C VAL A 48 5.13 14.78 4.22
N GLN A 49 5.35 14.28 5.44
CA GLN A 49 5.65 15.14 6.60
C GLN A 49 6.96 15.91 6.42
N ASP A 50 8.00 15.29 5.88
CA ASP A 50 9.27 15.95 5.59
C ASP A 50 9.11 17.04 4.51
N ALA A 51 8.29 16.81 3.50
CA ALA A 51 7.98 17.81 2.46
C ALA A 51 7.21 19.00 3.05
N ASN A 52 6.17 18.74 3.85
CA ASN A 52 5.41 19.77 4.54
C ASN A 52 6.30 20.61 5.48
N ARG A 53 7.20 19.96 6.22
CA ARG A 53 8.17 20.65 7.07
C ARG A 53 9.16 21.48 6.25
N ALA A 54 9.65 20.98 5.13
CA ALA A 54 10.53 21.72 4.25
C ALA A 54 9.85 22.95 3.63
N MET A 55 8.54 22.87 3.37
CA MET A 55 7.71 24.01 2.97
C MET A 55 7.57 25.04 4.11
N SER A 56 7.24 24.61 5.34
CA SER A 56 7.11 25.52 6.49
C SER A 56 8.40 26.28 6.81
N VAL A 57 9.56 25.66 6.62
CA VAL A 57 10.88 26.29 6.86
C VAL A 57 11.34 27.17 5.67
N GLY A 58 10.57 27.21 4.58
CA GLY A 58 10.90 27.99 3.39
C GLY A 58 11.99 27.39 2.50
N ARG A 59 12.33 26.10 2.70
CA ARG A 59 13.25 25.36 1.81
C ARG A 59 12.59 24.97 0.49
N LEU A 60 11.30 24.70 0.53
CA LEU A 60 10.44 24.56 -0.64
C LEU A 60 9.52 25.77 -0.64
N MET A 61 9.47 26.51 -1.75
CA MET A 61 8.77 27.79 -1.82
C MET A 61 7.38 27.66 -2.43
N THR A 62 7.13 26.60 -3.19
CA THR A 62 5.86 26.41 -3.89
C THR A 62 5.25 25.02 -3.67
N ALA A 63 3.92 24.94 -3.75
CA ALA A 63 3.21 23.66 -3.67
C ALA A 63 3.66 22.69 -4.78
N ALA A 64 3.98 23.21 -5.97
CA ALA A 64 4.48 22.40 -7.08
C ALA A 64 5.83 21.75 -6.76
N GLU A 65 6.77 22.49 -6.15
CA GLU A 65 8.06 21.95 -5.70
C GLU A 65 7.87 20.86 -4.63
N ALA A 66 6.92 21.02 -3.72
CA ALA A 66 6.59 19.99 -2.74
C ALA A 66 6.01 18.73 -3.39
N GLN A 67 5.14 18.87 -4.39
CA GLN A 67 4.60 17.74 -5.15
C GLN A 67 5.70 16.98 -5.88
N ASP A 68 6.61 17.69 -6.55
CA ASP A 68 7.73 17.08 -7.27
C ASP A 68 8.73 16.41 -6.32
N TYR A 69 8.99 17.04 -5.16
CA TYR A 69 9.80 16.45 -4.10
C TYR A 69 9.21 15.12 -3.62
N ILE A 70 7.91 15.10 -3.25
CA ILE A 70 7.22 13.89 -2.82
C ILE A 70 7.23 12.84 -3.93
N ARG A 71 6.86 13.22 -5.17
CA ARG A 71 6.82 12.31 -6.33
C ARG A 71 8.18 11.65 -6.58
N SER A 72 9.27 12.41 -6.53
CA SER A 72 10.62 11.87 -6.73
C SER A 72 11.02 10.82 -5.68
N ARG A 73 10.56 11.00 -4.44
CA ARG A 73 10.89 10.13 -3.30
C ARG A 73 10.04 8.87 -3.24
N ILE A 74 8.79 8.94 -3.72
CA ILE A 74 7.87 7.79 -3.72
C ILE A 74 7.90 7.01 -5.04
N ALA A 75 8.58 7.49 -6.08
CA ALA A 75 8.61 6.84 -7.40
C ALA A 75 9.07 5.38 -7.37
N THR A 76 9.97 5.02 -6.44
CA THR A 76 10.44 3.64 -6.23
C THR A 76 9.45 2.76 -5.46
N ILE A 77 8.50 3.37 -4.74
CA ILE A 77 7.49 2.69 -3.92
C ILE A 77 6.19 2.53 -4.70
N SER A 78 5.72 3.62 -5.33
CA SER A 78 4.51 3.66 -6.14
C SER A 78 4.69 4.63 -7.31
N PRO A 79 5.08 4.12 -8.50
CA PRO A 79 5.27 4.96 -9.68
C PRO A 79 3.95 5.55 -10.20
N ASN A 80 2.81 4.92 -9.91
CA ASN A 80 1.49 5.38 -10.34
C ASN A 80 0.78 6.24 -9.27
N ALA A 81 1.50 6.71 -8.25
CA ALA A 81 0.93 7.52 -7.20
C ALA A 81 0.54 8.93 -7.68
N THR A 82 -0.64 9.38 -7.26
CA THR A 82 -1.10 10.77 -7.45
C THR A 82 -0.77 11.58 -6.21
N VAL A 83 -0.06 12.69 -6.39
CA VAL A 83 0.36 13.60 -5.32
C VAL A 83 -0.29 14.96 -5.54
N VAL A 84 -1.01 15.46 -4.54
CA VAL A 84 -1.65 16.77 -4.53
C VAL A 84 -1.24 17.52 -3.28
N THR A 85 -0.62 18.69 -3.44
CA THR A 85 -0.31 19.59 -2.33
C THR A 85 -1.03 20.91 -2.56
N THR A 86 -1.73 21.38 -1.53
CA THR A 86 -2.40 22.69 -1.52
C THR A 86 -1.98 23.48 -0.31
N VAL A 87 -1.91 24.80 -0.47
CA VAL A 87 -1.68 25.74 0.64
C VAL A 87 -2.95 26.57 0.77
N GLN A 88 -3.68 26.38 1.86
CA GLN A 88 -4.92 27.11 2.14
C GLN A 88 -4.84 27.74 3.52
N ALA A 89 -5.04 29.07 3.59
CA ALA A 89 -5.07 29.82 4.84
C ALA A 89 -3.83 29.58 5.75
N GLY A 90 -2.64 29.45 5.14
CA GLY A 90 -1.40 29.15 5.88
C GLY A 90 -1.28 27.69 6.34
N VAL A 91 -2.15 26.78 5.92
CA VAL A 91 -2.02 25.34 6.18
C VAL A 91 -1.60 24.63 4.89
N ILE A 92 -0.50 23.89 4.97
CA ILE A 92 0.01 23.04 3.90
C ILE A 92 -0.65 21.67 4.04
N ILE A 93 -1.42 21.28 3.03
CA ILE A 93 -2.14 20.01 2.98
C ILE A 93 -1.56 19.21 1.82
N SER A 94 -0.94 18.07 2.12
CA SER A 94 -0.40 17.16 1.11
C SER A 94 -1.12 15.83 1.19
N THR A 95 -1.70 15.41 0.07
CA THR A 95 -2.41 14.14 -0.10
C THR A 95 -1.73 13.30 -1.17
N VAL A 96 -1.41 12.05 -0.83
CA VAL A 96 -0.81 11.07 -1.73
C VAL A 96 -1.76 9.89 -1.84
N THR A 97 -2.17 9.56 -3.05
CA THR A 97 -3.02 8.40 -3.36
C THR A 97 -2.21 7.38 -4.16
N MET A 98 -2.06 6.17 -3.62
CA MET A 98 -1.26 5.09 -4.19
C MET A 98 -2.16 3.90 -4.52
N PRO A 99 -2.08 3.31 -5.73
CA PRO A 99 -2.78 2.07 -6.03
C PRO A 99 -2.15 0.90 -5.26
N SER A 100 -2.98 0.00 -4.73
CA SER A 100 -2.53 -1.17 -3.96
C SER A 100 -1.68 -2.15 -4.77
N SER A 101 -1.81 -2.15 -6.10
CA SER A 101 -0.99 -2.95 -7.03
C SER A 101 0.50 -2.63 -6.93
N ASP A 102 0.85 -1.37 -6.64
CA ASP A 102 2.24 -0.95 -6.45
C ASP A 102 2.75 -1.29 -5.03
N LEU A 103 1.82 -1.44 -4.10
CA LEU A 103 2.13 -1.63 -2.68
C LEU A 103 2.26 -3.09 -2.28
N THR A 104 1.65 -4.01 -3.03
CA THR A 104 1.69 -5.46 -2.77
C THR A 104 2.82 -6.16 -3.53
N ALA A 105 3.18 -7.37 -3.09
CA ALA A 105 4.19 -8.20 -3.76
C ALA A 105 3.54 -9.32 -4.56
N THR A 106 2.48 -9.92 -4.00
CA THR A 106 1.83 -11.09 -4.60
C THR A 106 0.60 -10.76 -5.44
N ARG A 107 0.11 -9.50 -5.37
CA ARG A 107 -1.04 -8.98 -6.13
C ARG A 107 -2.35 -9.73 -5.89
N PHE A 108 -2.44 -10.54 -4.84
CA PHE A 108 -3.68 -11.27 -4.49
C PHE A 108 -4.80 -10.35 -4.00
N VAL A 109 -4.48 -9.08 -3.70
CA VAL A 109 -5.44 -8.06 -3.28
C VAL A 109 -6.05 -7.31 -4.47
N GLU A 110 -5.48 -7.40 -5.68
CA GLU A 110 -5.98 -6.72 -6.89
C GLU A 110 -7.41 -7.13 -7.33
N PRO A 111 -7.83 -8.41 -7.20
CA PRO A 111 -9.18 -8.84 -7.57
C PRO A 111 -10.29 -8.17 -6.75
N PHE A 112 -9.97 -7.59 -5.60
CA PHE A 112 -10.93 -6.90 -4.74
C PHE A 112 -11.28 -5.47 -5.22
N GLY A 113 -10.76 -5.07 -6.37
CA GLY A 113 -11.18 -3.88 -7.12
C GLY A 113 -10.50 -2.59 -6.67
N GLY A 114 -9.67 -2.00 -7.54
CA GLY A 114 -9.26 -0.60 -7.52
C GLY A 114 -8.84 0.00 -6.16
N LEU A 115 -8.31 -0.82 -5.25
CA LEU A 115 -8.02 -0.40 -3.89
C LEU A 115 -6.90 0.66 -3.92
N ASN A 116 -7.24 1.86 -3.47
CA ASN A 116 -6.30 2.97 -3.37
C ASN A 116 -6.03 3.28 -1.90
N VAL A 117 -4.76 3.40 -1.56
CA VAL A 117 -4.29 3.81 -0.24
C VAL A 117 -4.02 5.30 -0.29
N SER A 118 -4.77 6.07 0.49
CA SER A 118 -4.59 7.51 0.61
C SER A 118 -3.88 7.86 1.91
N VAL A 119 -2.88 8.73 1.82
CA VAL A 119 -2.14 9.29 2.96
C VAL A 119 -2.26 10.80 2.86
N SER A 120 -2.74 11.45 3.92
CA SER A 120 -2.74 12.91 3.99
C SER A 120 -2.03 13.40 5.25
N SER A 121 -1.33 14.52 5.12
CA SER A 121 -0.72 15.24 6.22
C SER A 121 -1.00 16.73 6.07
N GLN A 122 -1.36 17.35 7.18
CA GLN A 122 -1.61 18.78 7.28
C GLN A 122 -0.59 19.38 8.24
N GLN A 123 -0.02 20.51 7.85
CA GLN A 123 0.94 21.24 8.67
C GLN A 123 0.68 22.73 8.56
N MET A 124 0.67 23.43 9.69
CA MET A 124 0.57 24.89 9.71
C MET A 124 1.91 25.50 9.28
N SER A 125 1.86 26.47 8.38
CA SER A 125 2.98 27.32 7.98
C SER A 125 3.21 28.33 9.09
N GLU A 126 4.44 28.42 9.59
CA GLU A 126 4.86 29.43 10.56
C GLU A 126 5.29 30.75 9.88
N ALA A 127 5.35 30.76 8.54
CA ALA A 127 5.69 31.92 7.72
C ALA A 127 4.48 32.81 7.40
#